data_AF-A0A956N7C8-F1
#
_entry.id   AF-A0A956N7C8-F1
#
_cell.length_a   1.000
_cell.length_b   1.000
_cell.length_c   1.000
_cell.angle_alpha   90.00
_cell.angle_beta   90.00
_cell.angle_gamma   90.00
#
_symmetry.space_group_name_H-M   'P 1'
#
loop_
_entity.id
_entity.type
_entity.pdbx_description
1 polymer ?
#
loop_
_entity_poly.entity_id
_entity_poly.type
_entity_poly.pdbx_seq_one_letter_code
_entity_poly.pdbx_strand_id
1 'polypeptide(L)'
;AGDLDGDLSVAQLRYPVGINATQDGSLFYVSDLGPAGRGRLRRIYLTPTGAPVLAPGNAGLSLSPNPFRAMTSVRYALRRNGPTDLAVYDTAGRLVRRLADAPGVAGEHVVTWDGRDDSGRPTAAGVYHLRLSADGRTEGRRVVRLR
;
A
#
# COMPACT_ATOMS: atom_id res chain seq x y z
N ALA A 1 -10.06 -12.03 -17.31
CA ALA A 1 -11.32 -11.65 -16.65
C ALA A 1 -11.41 -12.46 -15.37
N GLY A 2 -11.52 -11.79 -14.23
CA GLY A 2 -11.52 -12.40 -12.90
C GLY A 2 -11.14 -11.34 -11.88
N ASP A 3 -12.15 -10.65 -11.35
CA ASP A 3 -12.03 -9.75 -10.22
C ASP A 3 -11.33 -10.46 -9.05
N LEU A 4 -10.30 -9.81 -8.50
CA LEU A 4 -9.79 -10.12 -7.17
C LEU A 4 -10.08 -8.96 -6.21
N ASP A 5 -11.28 -8.38 -6.34
CA ASP A 5 -11.95 -7.64 -5.27
C ASP A 5 -12.51 -8.67 -4.28
N GLY A 6 -11.63 -9.21 -3.43
CA GLY A 6 -12.02 -10.13 -2.37
C GLY A 6 -11.03 -10.01 -1.22
N ASP A 7 -11.56 -9.75 -0.02
CA ASP A 7 -10.84 -10.01 1.23
C ASP A 7 -10.20 -11.40 1.13
N LEU A 8 -8.88 -11.46 0.95
CA LEU A 8 -8.16 -12.73 0.97
C LEU A 8 -8.29 -13.27 2.38
N SER A 9 -9.16 -14.26 2.56
CA SER A 9 -9.27 -14.95 3.83
C SER A 9 -7.97 -15.71 4.08
N VAL A 10 -7.35 -15.50 5.25
CA VAL A 10 -6.14 -16.20 5.67
C VAL A 10 -6.31 -17.72 5.62
N ALA A 11 -7.55 -18.21 5.71
CA ALA A 11 -7.91 -19.62 5.56
C ALA A 11 -7.52 -20.25 4.20
N GLN A 12 -7.35 -19.45 3.14
CA GLN A 12 -6.88 -19.93 1.84
C GLN A 12 -5.34 -20.09 1.76
N LEU A 13 -4.60 -19.62 2.77
CA LEU A 13 -3.15 -19.70 2.83
C LEU A 13 -2.74 -20.96 3.60
N ARG A 14 -2.10 -21.93 2.91
CA ARG A 14 -1.64 -23.20 3.52
C ARG A 14 -0.63 -23.03 4.67
N TYR A 15 0.06 -21.88 4.73
CA TYR A 15 1.00 -21.55 5.79
C TYR A 15 0.81 -20.07 6.15
N PRO A 16 0.24 -19.77 7.32
CA PRO A 16 -0.26 -18.43 7.58
C PRO A 16 0.83 -17.49 8.13
N VAL A 17 2.08 -17.97 8.23
CA VAL A 17 3.29 -17.16 8.41
C VAL A 17 4.31 -17.58 7.34
N GLY A 18 4.67 -16.67 6.44
CA GLY A 18 5.59 -16.98 5.33
C GLY A 18 5.22 -16.28 4.02
N ILE A 19 5.91 -16.70 2.96
CA ILE A 19 5.67 -16.22 1.59
C ILE A 19 4.61 -17.12 0.95
N ASN A 20 3.56 -16.53 0.39
CA ASN A 20 2.53 -17.24 -0.33
C ASN A 20 2.31 -16.61 -1.71
N ALA A 21 1.89 -17.44 -2.67
CA ALA A 21 1.61 -17.04 -4.03
C ALA A 21 0.13 -17.26 -4.32
N THR A 22 -0.54 -16.24 -4.87
CA THR A 22 -1.90 -16.41 -5.42
C THR A 22 -1.83 -17.10 -6.78
N GLN A 23 -2.97 -17.63 -7.27
CA GLN A 23 -3.04 -18.35 -8.56
C GLN A 23 -2.63 -17.49 -9.77
N ASP A 24 -2.69 -16.17 -9.64
CA ASP A 24 -2.25 -15.19 -10.65
C ASP A 24 -0.74 -14.87 -10.58
N GLY A 25 0.01 -15.52 -9.69
CA GLY A 25 1.45 -15.36 -9.53
C GLY A 25 1.87 -14.20 -8.60
N SER A 26 0.94 -13.50 -7.96
CA SER A 26 1.30 -12.45 -6.99
C SER A 26 1.85 -13.06 -5.70
N LEU A 27 3.01 -12.57 -5.25
CA LEU A 27 3.59 -12.98 -3.98
C LEU A 27 3.14 -12.08 -2.83
N PHE A 28 2.91 -12.67 -1.67
CA PHE A 28 2.59 -11.98 -0.43
C PHE A 28 3.42 -12.54 0.71
N TYR A 29 3.83 -11.69 1.64
CA TYR A 29 4.36 -12.06 2.93
C TYR A 29 3.28 -11.86 3.99
N VAL A 30 3.05 -12.89 4.80
CA VAL A 30 2.20 -12.80 6.00
C VAL A 30 3.10 -12.78 7.22
N SER A 31 3.14 -11.63 7.90
CA SER A 31 4.08 -11.38 8.99
C SER A 31 3.51 -11.65 10.37
N ASP A 32 2.18 -11.67 10.52
CA ASP A 32 1.54 -11.82 11.83
C ASP A 32 0.08 -12.29 11.69
N LEU A 33 -0.36 -13.08 12.66
CA LEU A 33 -1.74 -13.59 12.77
C LEU A 33 -2.26 -13.28 14.16
N GLY A 34 -3.17 -12.31 14.26
CA GLY A 34 -3.96 -12.15 15.47
C GLY A 34 -4.84 -13.39 15.72
N PRO A 35 -5.32 -13.61 16.96
CA PRO A 35 -6.09 -14.79 17.37
C PRO A 35 -7.40 -15.05 16.59
N ALA A 36 -7.78 -14.16 15.66
CA ALA A 36 -8.94 -14.28 14.78
C ALA A 36 -8.58 -14.47 13.28
N GLY A 37 -7.34 -14.82 12.95
CA GLY A 37 -6.89 -14.94 11.56
C GLY A 37 -6.85 -13.61 10.79
N ARG A 38 -6.84 -12.48 11.53
CA ARG A 38 -6.62 -11.16 10.96
C ARG A 38 -5.13 -10.88 10.98
N GLY A 39 -4.51 -10.93 9.80
CA GLY A 39 -3.09 -10.65 9.60
C GLY A 39 -2.86 -9.47 8.67
N ARG A 40 -1.66 -8.88 8.72
CA ARG A 40 -1.24 -7.84 7.78
C ARG A 40 -0.63 -8.52 6.56
N LEU A 41 -1.34 -8.52 5.44
CA LEU A 41 -0.80 -8.99 4.16
C LEU A 41 0.10 -7.91 3.57
N ARG A 42 1.33 -8.26 3.18
CA ARG A 42 2.22 -7.39 2.42
C ARG A 42 2.48 -8.02 1.07
N ARG A 43 2.16 -7.33 -0.03
CA ARG A 43 2.51 -7.82 -1.38
C ARG A 43 4.02 -7.72 -1.58
N ILE A 44 4.62 -8.79 -2.05
CA ILE A 44 6.03 -8.84 -2.45
C ILE A 44 6.08 -8.55 -3.94
N TYR A 45 6.79 -7.49 -4.30
CA TYR A 45 7.15 -7.23 -5.69
C TYR A 45 8.45 -7.96 -5.97
N LEU A 46 8.39 -9.02 -6.78
CA LEU A 46 9.59 -9.55 -7.40
C LEU A 46 9.94 -8.61 -8.54
N THR A 47 11.05 -7.89 -8.41
CA THR A 47 11.68 -7.28 -9.58
C THR A 47 12.28 -8.43 -10.40
N PRO A 48 11.84 -8.67 -11.65
CA PRO A 48 12.46 -9.68 -12.48
C PRO A 48 13.95 -9.34 -12.62
N THR A 49 14.82 -10.30 -12.28
CA THR A 49 16.26 -10.15 -12.49
C THR A 49 16.49 -9.90 -14.00
N GLY A 50 16.84 -8.67 -14.36
CA GLY A 50 17.07 -8.25 -15.75
C GLY A 50 16.02 -7.33 -16.36
N ALA A 51 14.91 -7.03 -15.67
CA ALA A 51 14.09 -5.89 -16.07
C ALA A 51 14.91 -4.61 -15.89
N PRO A 52 14.94 -3.68 -16.86
CA PRO A 52 15.56 -2.39 -16.62
C PRO A 52 14.89 -1.81 -15.38
N VAL A 53 15.67 -1.58 -14.32
CA VAL A 53 15.28 -0.68 -13.24
C VAL A 53 15.00 0.61 -13.98
N LEU A 54 13.74 0.89 -14.29
CA LEU A 54 13.34 2.13 -14.92
C LEU A 54 13.93 3.19 -14.01
N ALA A 55 14.98 3.87 -14.50
CA ALA A 55 15.73 4.86 -13.75
C ALA A 55 14.67 5.71 -13.07
N PRO A 56 14.69 5.83 -11.72
CA PRO A 56 13.53 6.22 -10.92
C PRO A 56 12.85 7.35 -11.64
N GLY A 57 11.77 6.99 -12.35
CA GLY A 57 11.18 7.91 -13.28
C GLY A 57 10.75 9.12 -12.47
N ASN A 58 10.38 10.20 -13.13
CA ASN A 58 9.69 11.29 -12.44
C ASN A 58 8.29 10.86 -11.92
N ALA A 59 8.11 9.58 -11.58
CA ALA A 59 7.00 8.97 -10.85
C ALA A 59 6.93 9.60 -9.46
N GLY A 60 6.35 10.79 -9.43
CA GLY A 60 5.85 11.40 -8.23
C GLY A 60 4.74 10.54 -7.61
N LEU A 61 4.41 10.86 -6.36
CA LEU A 61 3.30 10.22 -5.66
C LEU A 61 2.02 10.29 -6.51
N SER A 62 1.42 9.14 -6.81
CA SER A 62 0.19 9.05 -7.59
C SER A 62 -0.75 8.01 -6.99
N LEU A 63 -2.04 8.13 -7.33
CA LEU A 63 -3.03 7.18 -6.88
C LEU A 63 -4.10 6.94 -7.95
N SER A 64 -4.59 5.70 -8.02
CA SER A 64 -5.64 5.30 -8.93
C SER A 64 -6.43 4.12 -8.35
N PRO A 65 -7.79 4.18 -8.36
CA PRO A 65 -8.61 5.32 -8.79
C PRO A 65 -8.64 6.48 -7.77
N ASN A 66 -8.88 7.70 -8.24
CA ASN A 66 -9.16 8.86 -7.39
C ASN A 66 -10.17 9.79 -8.11
N PRO A 67 -11.41 9.94 -7.62
CA PRO A 67 -11.98 9.40 -6.37
C PRO A 67 -12.11 7.86 -6.35
N PHE A 68 -12.20 7.26 -5.16
CA PHE A 68 -12.41 5.81 -4.98
C PHE A 68 -13.54 5.46 -4.02
N ARG A 69 -14.15 4.27 -4.16
CA ARG A 69 -15.21 3.75 -3.25
C ARG A 69 -14.67 2.73 -2.24
N ALA A 70 -14.10 1.64 -2.74
CA ALA A 70 -13.59 0.54 -1.93
C ALA A 70 -12.12 0.70 -1.59
N MET A 71 -11.26 0.80 -2.61
CA MET A 71 -9.82 0.97 -2.43
C MET A 71 -9.20 1.83 -3.52
N THR A 72 -8.01 2.37 -3.24
CA THR A 72 -7.11 2.99 -4.22
C THR A 72 -5.72 2.40 -4.13
N SER A 73 -5.08 2.20 -5.28
CA SER A 73 -3.65 1.93 -5.33
C SER A 73 -2.87 3.24 -5.24
N VAL A 74 -1.80 3.25 -4.47
CA VAL A 74 -0.86 4.35 -4.29
C VAL A 74 0.47 3.93 -4.87
N ARG A 75 0.97 4.66 -5.85
CA ARG A 75 2.27 4.41 -6.48
C ARG A 75 3.24 5.53 -6.17
N TYR A 76 4.47 5.16 -5.82
CA TYR A 76 5.56 6.10 -5.57
C TYR A 76 6.91 5.48 -5.94
N ALA A 77 7.88 6.31 -6.31
CA ALA A 77 9.24 5.86 -6.54
C ALA A 77 10.17 6.34 -5.41
N LEU A 78 11.14 5.53 -5.03
CA LEU A 78 12.26 5.89 -4.15
C LEU A 78 13.53 6.01 -5.00
N ARG A 79 14.27 7.10 -4.83
CA ARG A 79 15.49 7.35 -5.60
C ARG A 79 16.69 6.57 -5.07
N ARG A 80 16.69 6.28 -3.77
CA ARG A 80 17.73 5.53 -3.07
C ARG A 80 17.11 4.69 -1.96
N ASN A 81 17.89 3.76 -1.44
CA ASN A 81 17.51 3.02 -0.24
C ASN A 81 17.48 3.99 0.96
N GLY A 82 16.48 3.86 1.83
CA GLY A 82 16.43 4.67 3.04
C GLY A 82 15.06 4.76 3.71
N PRO A 83 14.98 5.54 4.80
CA PRO A 83 13.74 5.73 5.54
C PRO A 83 12.61 6.22 4.63
N THR A 84 11.45 5.59 4.76
CA THR A 84 10.23 5.93 4.01
C THR A 84 9.05 5.99 4.96
N ASP A 85 8.32 7.10 4.95
CA ASP A 85 7.04 7.28 5.64
C ASP A 85 5.98 7.67 4.63
N LEU A 86 4.96 6.84 4.48
CA LEU A 86 3.81 7.09 3.63
C LEU A 86 2.55 6.99 4.49
N ALA A 87 1.87 8.12 4.65
CA ALA A 87 0.77 8.25 5.60
C ALA A 87 -0.43 9.00 5.00
N VAL A 88 -1.62 8.64 5.46
CA VAL A 88 -2.90 9.26 5.14
C VAL A 88 -3.33 10.13 6.31
N TYR A 89 -3.75 11.35 6.02
CA TYR A 89 -4.23 12.34 6.97
C TYR A 89 -5.64 12.79 6.61
N ASP A 90 -6.46 13.14 7.60
CA ASP A 90 -7.72 13.84 7.36
C ASP A 90 -7.51 15.35 7.11
N THR A 91 -8.59 16.08 6.86
CA THR A 91 -8.54 17.54 6.64
C THR A 91 -8.10 18.34 7.86
N ALA A 92 -8.17 17.76 9.06
CA ALA A 92 -7.66 18.35 10.29
C ALA A 92 -6.17 18.03 10.52
N GLY A 93 -5.53 17.31 9.61
CA GLY A 93 -4.12 16.90 9.72
C GLY A 93 -3.89 15.76 10.71
N ARG A 94 -4.95 15.07 11.16
CA ARG A 94 -4.80 13.90 12.04
C ARG A 94 -4.40 12.69 11.21
N LEU A 95 -3.46 11.91 11.73
CA LEU A 95 -3.05 10.66 11.12
C LEU A 95 -4.23 9.68 11.10
N VAL A 96 -4.58 9.20 9.92
CA VAL A 96 -5.63 8.21 9.69
C VAL A 96 -5.02 6.82 9.55
N ARG A 97 -3.99 6.68 8.71
CA ARG A 97 -3.34 5.40 8.47
C ARG A 97 -1.90 5.56 7.99
N ARG A 98 -0.99 4.70 8.46
CA ARG A 98 0.34 4.51 7.84
C ARG A 98 0.31 3.36 6.84
N LEU A 99 0.69 3.64 5.60
CA LEU A 99 0.79 2.65 4.52
C LEU A 99 2.20 2.07 4.43
N ALA A 100 3.24 2.88 4.71
CA ALA A 100 4.62 2.45 4.85
C ALA A 100 5.35 3.26 5.93
N ASP A 101 6.17 2.60 6.75
CA ASP A 101 6.86 3.18 7.91
C ASP A 101 8.24 2.54 8.20
N ALA A 102 8.89 2.02 7.16
CA ALA A 102 10.14 1.28 7.26
C ALA A 102 11.12 1.69 6.14
N PRO A 103 12.42 1.37 6.26
CA PRO A 103 13.37 1.56 5.17
C PRO A 103 12.90 0.88 3.89
N GLY A 104 12.82 1.66 2.79
CA GLY A 104 12.50 1.18 1.46
C GLY A 104 13.74 1.00 0.59
N VAL A 105 13.61 0.21 -0.46
CA VAL A 105 14.64 0.01 -1.49
C VAL A 105 14.37 0.98 -2.66
N ALA A 106 15.42 1.45 -3.32
CA ALA A 106 15.29 2.26 -4.53
C ALA A 106 14.45 1.53 -5.60
N GLY A 107 13.61 2.27 -6.31
CA GLY A 107 12.70 1.73 -7.32
C GLY A 107 11.25 2.13 -7.10
N GLU A 108 10.35 1.54 -7.88
CA GLU A 108 8.91 1.79 -7.80
C GLU A 108 8.25 0.91 -6.73
N HIS A 109 7.29 1.49 -6.03
CA HIS A 109 6.51 0.86 -4.98
C HIS A 109 5.03 1.08 -5.21
N VAL A 110 4.23 0.06 -4.91
CA VAL A 110 2.78 0.15 -4.95
C VAL A 110 2.20 -0.39 -3.65
N VAL A 111 1.35 0.40 -3.00
CA VAL A 111 0.62 0.01 -1.80
C VAL A 111 -0.86 0.32 -1.97
N THR A 112 -1.73 -0.40 -1.29
CA THR A 112 -3.19 -0.20 -1.38
C THR A 112 -3.71 0.46 -0.11
N TRP A 113 -4.64 1.41 -0.28
CA TRP A 113 -5.47 1.90 0.82
C TRP A 113 -6.93 1.53 0.57
N ASP A 114 -7.53 0.84 1.53
CA ASP A 114 -8.90 0.32 1.56
C ASP A 114 -9.90 1.30 2.21
N GLY A 115 -9.49 2.54 2.46
CA GLY A 115 -10.32 3.52 3.16
C GLY A 115 -10.52 3.24 4.65
N ARG A 116 -9.70 2.39 5.29
CA ARG A 116 -9.73 2.15 6.75
C ARG A 116 -8.61 2.90 7.48
N ASP A 117 -8.81 3.17 8.76
CA ASP A 117 -7.79 3.73 9.66
C ASP A 117 -6.83 2.64 10.19
N ASP A 118 -5.83 3.04 10.99
CA ASP A 118 -4.87 2.12 11.62
C ASP A 118 -5.53 1.09 12.58
N SER A 119 -6.74 1.36 13.07
CA SER A 119 -7.52 0.41 13.88
C SER A 119 -8.37 -0.55 13.05
N GLY A 120 -8.30 -0.44 11.72
CA GLY A 120 -9.09 -1.24 10.78
C GLY A 120 -10.54 -0.78 10.65
N ARG A 121 -10.92 0.38 11.19
CA ARG A 121 -12.29 0.90 11.08
C ARG A 121 -12.48 1.66 9.76
N PRO A 122 -13.66 1.56 9.12
CA PRO A 122 -13.95 2.33 7.92
C PRO A 122 -13.89 3.83 8.22
N THR A 123 -13.21 4.59 7.37
CA THR A 123 -13.19 6.05 7.45
C THR A 123 -14.44 6.63 6.79
N ALA A 124 -14.82 7.86 7.11
CA ALA A 124 -15.94 8.53 6.45
C ALA A 124 -15.63 8.79 4.96
N ALA A 125 -16.67 8.95 4.14
CA ALA A 125 -16.48 9.55 2.82
C ALA A 125 -16.02 11.00 2.99
N GLY A 126 -15.10 11.47 2.16
CA GLY A 126 -14.51 12.79 2.32
C GLY A 126 -13.15 12.93 1.64
N VAL A 127 -12.51 14.06 1.94
CA VAL A 127 -11.19 14.42 1.44
C VAL A 127 -10.13 14.00 2.46
N TYR A 128 -9.05 13.43 1.96
CA TYR A 128 -7.88 13.03 2.72
C TYR A 128 -6.62 13.55 2.01
N HIS A 129 -5.52 13.58 2.76
CA HIS A 129 -4.21 13.96 2.25
C HIS A 129 -3.23 12.81 2.45
N LEU A 130 -2.70 12.31 1.35
CA LEU A 130 -1.60 11.37 1.36
C LEU A 130 -0.29 12.13 1.40
N ARG A 131 0.64 11.73 2.25
CA ARG A 131 1.98 12.33 2.37
C ARG A 131 3.05 11.26 2.31
N LEU A 132 3.99 11.41 1.39
CA LEU A 132 5.20 10.62 1.27
C LEU A 132 6.39 11.46 1.74
N SER A 133 7.12 10.97 2.74
CA SER A 133 8.40 11.49 3.18
C SER A 133 9.47 10.44 2.90
N ALA A 134 10.33 10.71 1.93
CA ALA A 134 11.43 9.81 1.56
C ALA A 134 12.53 10.60 0.86
N ASP A 135 13.78 10.10 0.89
CA ASP A 135 14.92 10.74 0.22
C ASP A 135 15.22 12.20 0.62
N GLY A 136 14.66 12.70 1.74
CA GLY A 136 14.74 14.10 2.14
C GLY A 136 13.74 15.02 1.43
N ARG A 137 12.81 14.47 0.64
CA ARG A 137 11.67 15.19 0.06
C ARG A 137 10.36 14.78 0.74
N THR A 138 9.40 15.70 0.71
CA THR A 138 8.01 15.44 1.10
C THR A 138 7.10 15.74 -0.08
N GLU A 139 6.26 14.79 -0.46
CA GLU A 139 5.24 14.95 -1.50
C GLU A 139 3.85 14.70 -0.94
N GLY A 140 2.88 15.50 -1.36
CA GLY A 140 1.49 15.41 -0.92
C GLY A 140 0.53 15.19 -2.09
N ARG A 141 -0.52 14.39 -1.89
CA ARG A 141 -1.62 14.23 -2.85
C ARG A 141 -2.98 14.25 -2.15
N ARG A 142 -3.94 14.94 -2.76
CA ARG A 142 -5.34 14.91 -2.33
C ARG A 142 -5.98 13.59 -2.76
N VAL A 143 -6.69 12.96 -1.85
CA VAL A 143 -7.42 11.71 -2.06
C VAL A 143 -8.89 11.94 -1.73
N VAL A 144 -9.79 11.46 -2.59
CA VAL A 144 -11.24 11.57 -2.36
C VAL A 144 -11.84 10.18 -2.21
N ARG A 145 -12.42 9.92 -1.03
CA ARG A 145 -13.16 8.69 -0.75
C ARG A 145 -14.66 8.95 -0.89
N LEU A 146 -15.32 8.13 -1.69
CA LEU A 146 -16.75 8.12 -1.89
C LEU A 146 -17.44 7.20 -0.86
N ARG A 147 -18.75 7.37 -0.70
CA ARG A 147 -19.57 6.44 0.09
C ARG A 147 -19.68 5.09 -0.61
#